data_AF-A0A484ZSS0-F1
#
_entry.id   AF-A0A484ZSS0-F1
#
_cell.length_a   1.000
_cell.length_b   1.000
_cell.length_c   1.000
_cell.angle_alpha   90.00
_cell.angle_beta   90.00
_cell.angle_gamma   90.00
#
_symmetry.space_group_name_H-M   'P 1'
#
loop_
_entity.id
_entity.type
_entity.pdbx_description
1 polymer ?
#
loop_
_entity_poly.entity_id
_entity_poly.type
_entity_poly.pdbx_seq_one_letter_code
_entity_poly.pdbx_strand_id
1 'polypeptide(L)'
;MLTGVNFYSGTTTVNQGRLIGTHGSSLGLAEIDNQAELELAFEQNEIVNNQLSGSGSLIKSGAGIGSLTASGSSQGDVQVNGGTLQFTQNGSFGAASYNTASGATTHSLPIHHC
;
A
#
# COMPACT_ATOMS: atom_id res chain seq x y z
N MET A 1 14.56 20.43 4.08
CA MET A 1 13.53 19.41 3.80
C MET A 1 13.76 18.28 4.79
N LEU A 2 12.80 18.01 5.69
CA LEU A 2 12.96 16.99 6.73
C LEU A 2 12.40 15.67 6.19
N THR A 3 13.19 14.92 5.44
CA THR A 3 12.83 13.55 5.03
C THR A 3 13.17 12.62 6.19
N GLY A 4 12.38 12.67 7.26
CA GLY A 4 12.49 11.77 8.39
C GLY A 4 11.92 10.42 8.01
N VAL A 5 12.79 9.47 7.63
CA VAL A 5 12.41 8.06 7.57
C VAL A 5 11.98 7.65 8.97
N ASN A 6 10.76 7.13 9.11
CA ASN A 6 10.26 6.69 10.39
C ASN A 6 10.87 5.31 10.69
N PHE A 7 11.77 5.22 11.65
CA PHE A 7 12.38 3.94 12.08
C PHE A 7 11.54 3.21 13.13
N TYR A 8 10.24 3.50 13.21
CA TYR A 8 9.33 2.80 14.12
C TYR A 8 9.29 1.31 13.80
N SER A 9 9.70 0.50 14.79
CA SER A 9 9.81 -0.95 14.73
C SER A 9 8.65 -1.68 15.42
N GLY A 10 7.72 -0.95 16.03
CA GLY A 10 6.46 -1.50 16.53
C GLY A 10 5.46 -1.74 15.40
N THR A 11 4.57 -2.69 15.56
CA THR A 11 3.46 -2.91 14.61
C THR A 11 2.55 -1.69 14.60
N THR A 12 2.13 -1.25 13.42
CA THR A 12 1.12 -0.18 13.30
C THR A 12 -0.24 -0.82 13.08
N THR A 13 -1.13 -0.74 14.07
CA THR A 13 -2.50 -1.25 13.96
C THR A 13 -3.46 -0.11 13.65
N VAL A 14 -4.14 -0.18 12.50
CA VAL A 14 -5.21 0.75 12.12
C VAL A 14 -6.54 0.09 12.44
N ASN A 15 -7.07 0.34 13.65
CA ASN A 15 -8.25 -0.36 14.15
C ASN A 15 -9.57 0.37 13.79
N GLN A 16 -9.52 1.70 13.68
CA GLN A 16 -10.63 2.56 13.27
C GLN A 16 -10.11 3.85 12.62
N GLY A 17 -10.91 4.47 11.76
CA GLY A 17 -10.54 5.69 11.04
C GLY A 17 -9.65 5.44 9.81
N ARG A 18 -9.04 6.51 9.31
CA ARG A 18 -8.18 6.49 8.12
C ARG A 18 -6.77 6.96 8.43
N LEU A 19 -5.79 6.07 8.24
CA LEU A 19 -4.38 6.42 8.29
C LEU A 19 -3.91 6.88 6.90
N ILE A 20 -3.34 8.07 6.80
CA ILE A 20 -2.88 8.63 5.52
C ILE A 20 -1.35 8.71 5.51
N GLY A 21 -0.72 7.91 4.65
CA GLY A 21 0.71 7.96 4.35
C GLY A 21 0.96 8.78 3.09
N THR A 22 1.70 9.88 3.21
CA THR A 22 2.10 10.72 2.06
C THR A 22 3.46 10.35 1.48
N HIS A 23 4.25 9.56 2.21
CA HIS A 23 5.55 9.04 1.79
C HIS A 23 5.68 7.58 2.26
N GLY A 24 6.25 6.70 1.45
CA GLY A 24 6.37 5.27 1.83
C GLY A 24 7.23 5.09 3.08
N SER A 25 8.29 5.90 3.22
CA SER A 25 9.20 5.90 4.38
C SER A 25 8.59 6.44 5.68
N SER A 26 7.45 7.15 5.62
CA SER A 26 6.78 7.69 6.80
C SER A 26 5.99 6.64 7.58
N LEU A 27 5.64 5.53 6.92
CA LEU A 27 4.84 4.44 7.46
C LEU A 27 5.63 3.45 8.34
N GLY A 28 6.95 3.61 8.45
CA GLY A 28 7.79 2.71 9.22
C GLY A 28 8.41 1.60 8.36
N LEU A 29 9.02 0.61 9.03
CA LEU A 29 9.53 -0.61 8.38
C LEU A 29 8.82 -1.88 8.88
N ALA A 30 8.01 -1.77 9.93
CA ALA A 30 7.29 -2.88 10.52
C ALA A 30 5.98 -3.21 9.76
N GLU A 31 5.35 -4.31 10.15
CA GLU A 31 4.03 -4.70 9.63
C GLU A 31 2.96 -3.64 9.96
N ILE A 32 2.07 -3.41 8.99
CA ILE A 32 0.87 -2.60 9.16
C ILE A 32 -0.34 -3.54 9.14
N ASP A 33 -0.95 -3.70 10.30
CA ASP A 33 -2.20 -4.43 10.48
C ASP A 33 -3.37 -3.46 10.25
N ASN A 34 -3.90 -3.45 9.02
CA ASN A 34 -4.99 -2.59 8.61
C ASN A 34 -6.34 -3.30 8.80
N GLN A 35 -7.10 -2.86 9.80
CA GLN A 35 -8.46 -3.31 10.06
C GLN A 35 -9.52 -2.25 9.69
N ALA A 36 -9.10 -1.08 9.20
CA ALA A 36 -9.98 0.02 8.79
C ALA A 36 -9.54 0.58 7.43
N GLU A 37 -9.09 1.84 7.34
CA GLU A 37 -8.64 2.45 6.07
C GLU A 37 -7.17 2.88 6.14
N LEU A 38 -6.38 2.42 5.16
CA LEU A 38 -5.00 2.86 4.92
C LEU A 38 -4.94 3.56 3.57
N GLU A 39 -4.63 4.85 3.55
CA GLU A 39 -4.50 5.66 2.34
C GLU A 39 -3.03 5.97 2.03
N LEU A 40 -2.59 5.58 0.84
CA LEU A 40 -1.30 5.95 0.25
C LEU A 40 -1.52 7.16 -0.66
N ALA A 41 -1.40 8.37 -0.12
CA ALA A 41 -1.60 9.63 -0.83
C ALA A 41 -0.28 10.14 -1.42
N PHE A 42 0.24 9.39 -2.40
CA PHE A 42 1.56 9.65 -2.99
C PHE A 42 1.46 10.53 -4.23
N GLU A 43 1.99 11.75 -4.14
CA GLU A 43 2.09 12.69 -5.28
C GLU A 43 3.31 12.40 -6.17
N GLN A 44 4.25 11.60 -5.68
CA GLN A 44 5.46 11.16 -6.39
C GLN A 44 5.61 9.65 -6.29
N ASN A 45 6.61 9.10 -6.99
CA ASN A 45 6.88 7.67 -6.94
C ASN A 45 7.50 7.29 -5.60
N GLU A 46 6.86 6.37 -4.90
CA GLU A 46 7.20 5.98 -3.53
C GLU A 46 7.18 4.46 -3.38
N ILE A 47 8.08 3.94 -2.54
CA ILE A 47 8.21 2.51 -2.26
C ILE A 47 7.72 2.25 -0.84
N VAL A 48 6.81 1.28 -0.69
CA VAL A 48 6.32 0.80 0.61
C VAL A 48 6.92 -0.56 0.86
N ASN A 49 7.82 -0.60 1.86
CA ASN A 49 8.50 -1.83 2.29
C ASN A 49 7.79 -2.52 3.46
N ASN A 50 6.72 -1.94 3.98
CA ASN A 50 5.91 -2.55 5.02
C ASN A 50 5.14 -3.76 4.48
N GLN A 51 5.13 -4.84 5.24
CA GLN A 51 4.15 -5.90 5.02
C GLN A 51 2.78 -5.35 5.43
N LEU A 52 1.83 -5.39 4.50
CA LEU A 52 0.46 -4.95 4.75
C LEU A 52 -0.39 -6.18 5.04
N SER A 53 -1.11 -6.20 6.15
CA SER A 53 -2.03 -7.28 6.52
C SER A 53 -3.35 -6.72 7.00
N GLY A 54 -4.33 -7.61 7.21
CA GLY A 54 -5.64 -7.26 7.78
C GLY A 54 -6.77 -7.20 6.76
N SER A 55 -7.98 -6.94 7.27
CA SER A 55 -9.24 -6.98 6.52
C SER A 55 -9.73 -5.60 6.05
N GLY A 56 -8.98 -4.55 6.35
CA GLY A 56 -9.30 -3.17 5.99
C GLY A 56 -9.15 -2.86 4.49
N SER A 57 -9.48 -1.63 4.16
CA SER A 57 -9.34 -1.07 2.80
C SER A 57 -8.01 -0.36 2.64
N LEU A 58 -7.30 -0.69 1.55
CA LEU A 58 -6.14 0.03 1.06
C LEU A 58 -6.59 0.98 -0.06
N ILE A 59 -6.35 2.27 0.13
CA ILE A 59 -6.71 3.33 -0.80
C ILE A 59 -5.42 3.90 -1.39
N LYS A 60 -5.28 3.91 -2.71
CA LYS A 60 -4.20 4.63 -3.41
C LYS A 60 -4.76 5.91 -4.03
N SER A 61 -4.21 7.05 -3.61
CA SER A 61 -4.52 8.38 -4.12
C SER A 61 -3.24 9.13 -4.49
N GLY A 62 -3.37 10.30 -5.11
CA GLY A 62 -2.24 11.06 -5.65
C GLY A 62 -1.73 10.52 -7.00
N ALA A 63 -1.02 11.38 -7.74
CA ALA A 63 -0.65 11.10 -9.13
C ALA A 63 0.52 10.11 -9.28
N GLY A 64 1.29 9.86 -8.22
CA GLY A 64 2.50 9.05 -8.25
C GLY A 64 2.26 7.53 -8.26
N ILE A 65 3.34 6.79 -8.41
CA ILE A 65 3.37 5.33 -8.32
C ILE A 65 3.61 4.90 -6.87
N GLY A 66 2.73 4.08 -6.30
CA GLY A 66 2.98 3.38 -5.03
C GLY A 66 3.42 1.95 -5.29
N SER A 67 4.68 1.64 -5.03
CA SER A 67 5.25 0.30 -5.24
C SER A 67 5.28 -0.49 -3.94
N LEU A 68 4.47 -1.54 -3.85
CA LEU A 68 4.47 -2.48 -2.71
C LEU A 68 5.49 -3.59 -2.98
N THR A 69 6.50 -3.72 -2.11
CA THR A 69 7.61 -4.67 -2.27
C THR A 69 7.56 -5.83 -1.28
N ALA A 70 6.87 -5.68 -0.16
CA ALA A 70 6.83 -6.70 0.89
C ALA A 70 5.96 -7.91 0.49
N SER A 71 6.59 -9.10 0.44
CA SER A 71 5.91 -10.36 0.16
C SER A 71 4.92 -10.75 1.27
N GLY A 72 3.89 -11.50 0.89
CA GLY A 72 2.86 -11.95 1.84
C GLY A 72 1.85 -10.86 2.23
N SER A 73 1.91 -9.70 1.58
CA SER A 73 0.96 -8.62 1.84
C SER A 73 -0.43 -8.98 1.32
N SER A 74 -1.43 -8.70 2.15
CA SER A 74 -2.85 -8.84 1.84
C SER A 74 -3.68 -7.73 2.47
N GLN A 75 -4.79 -7.39 1.84
CA GLN A 75 -5.77 -6.43 2.32
C GLN A 75 -7.18 -6.95 2.04
N GLY A 76 -8.20 -6.39 2.70
CA GLY A 76 -9.58 -6.70 2.37
C GLY A 76 -9.93 -6.15 1.01
N ASP A 77 -10.05 -4.82 0.93
CA ASP A 77 -10.39 -4.13 -0.31
C ASP A 77 -9.22 -3.27 -0.79
N VAL A 78 -8.98 -3.24 -2.10
CA VAL A 78 -8.02 -2.34 -2.73
C VAL A 78 -8.76 -1.35 -3.61
N GLN A 79 -8.68 -0.07 -3.28
CA GLN A 79 -9.23 1.04 -4.06
C GLN A 79 -8.09 1.88 -4.63
N VAL A 80 -8.05 2.04 -5.94
CA VAL A 80 -7.07 2.89 -6.63
C VAL A 80 -7.80 4.05 -7.27
N ASN A 81 -7.83 5.18 -6.56
CA ASN A 81 -8.53 6.39 -6.96
C ASN A 81 -7.67 7.28 -7.87
N GLY A 82 -6.34 7.13 -7.83
CA GLY A 82 -5.43 7.92 -8.67
C GLY A 82 -4.02 7.33 -8.78
N GLY A 83 -3.34 7.69 -9.88
CA GLY A 83 -1.97 7.29 -10.16
C GLY A 83 -1.85 5.78 -10.47
N THR A 84 -0.77 5.18 -9.99
CA THR A 84 -0.50 3.75 -10.16
C THR A 84 -0.28 3.08 -8.82
N LEU A 85 -0.93 1.94 -8.60
CA LEU A 85 -0.56 0.99 -7.57
C LEU A 85 0.21 -0.17 -8.24
N GLN A 86 1.45 -0.36 -7.85
CA GLN A 86 2.32 -1.39 -8.41
C GLN A 86 2.64 -2.44 -7.36
N PHE A 87 2.41 -3.70 -7.69
CA PHE A 87 2.81 -4.84 -6.86
C PHE A 87 4.12 -5.40 -7.40
N THR A 88 5.19 -5.12 -6.67
CA THR A 88 6.56 -5.58 -6.95
C THR A 88 7.04 -6.69 -6.02
N GLN A 89 6.18 -7.11 -5.08
CA GLN A 89 6.47 -8.17 -4.13
C GLN A 89 6.65 -9.54 -4.80
N ASN A 90 7.42 -10.42 -4.14
CA ASN A 90 7.49 -11.82 -4.54
C ASN A 90 6.17 -12.53 -4.19
N GLY A 91 5.49 -13.04 -5.21
CA GLY A 91 4.18 -13.71 -5.08
C GLY A 91 2.99 -12.79 -5.39
N SER A 92 1.77 -13.32 -5.25
CA SER A 92 0.54 -12.55 -5.47
C SER A 92 0.25 -11.63 -4.27
N PHE A 93 -0.23 -10.41 -4.54
CA PHE A 93 -0.91 -9.61 -3.52
C PHE A 93 -2.30 -10.23 -3.25
N GLY A 94 -2.65 -10.38 -1.98
CA GLY A 94 -3.96 -10.87 -1.58
C GLY A 94 -4.95 -9.72 -1.44
N ALA A 95 -6.01 -9.68 -2.23
CA ALA A 95 -7.14 -8.79 -1.95
C ALA A 95 -8.46 -9.53 -2.19
N ALA A 96 -9.49 -9.21 -1.41
CA ALA A 96 -10.84 -9.69 -1.66
C ALA A 96 -11.47 -8.96 -2.85
N SER A 97 -11.19 -7.64 -2.98
CA SER A 97 -11.70 -6.82 -4.09
C SER A 97 -10.64 -5.87 -4.63
N TYR A 98 -10.67 -5.62 -5.93
CA TYR A 98 -9.90 -4.56 -6.59
C TYR A 98 -10.85 -3.61 -7.32
N ASN A 99 -10.85 -2.33 -6.92
CA ASN A 99 -11.58 -1.26 -7.59
C ASN A 99 -10.59 -0.20 -8.06
N THR A 100 -10.39 -0.11 -9.38
CA THR A 100 -9.51 0.87 -10.00
C THR A 100 -10.34 1.90 -10.74
N ALA A 101 -10.26 3.16 -10.31
CA ALA A 101 -10.99 4.27 -10.91
C ALA A 101 -10.53 4.56 -12.34
N SER A 102 -11.38 5.24 -13.11
CA SER A 102 -11.03 5.66 -14.48
C SER A 102 -9.79 6.57 -14.47
N GLY A 103 -8.77 6.18 -15.25
CA GLY A 103 -7.49 6.91 -15.32
C GLY A 103 -6.44 6.49 -14.29
N ALA A 104 -6.80 5.63 -13.33
CA ALA A 104 -5.85 4.98 -12.44
C ALA A 104 -5.39 3.63 -12.99
N THR A 105 -4.28 3.10 -12.46
CA THR A 105 -3.70 1.83 -12.93
C THR A 105 -3.28 0.94 -11.78
N THR A 106 -3.55 -0.36 -11.91
CA THR A 106 -3.01 -1.41 -11.05
C THR A 106 -2.06 -2.26 -11.89
N HIS A 107 -0.79 -2.32 -11.50
CA HIS A 107 0.22 -3.12 -12.18
C HIS A 107 0.71 -4.23 -11.26
N SER A 108 0.20 -5.44 -11.45
CA SER A 108 0.79 -6.64 -10.86
C SER A 108 1.89 -7.16 -11.78
N LEU A 109 3.08 -7.47 -11.23
CA LEU A 109 4.07 -8.27 -11.98
C LEU A 109 3.40 -9.54 -12.52
N PRO A 110 3.73 -9.99 -13.73
CA PRO A 110 3.17 -11.22 -14.27
C PRO A 110 3.57 -12.37 -13.35
N ILE A 111 2.56 -13.02 -12.76
CA ILE A 111 2.70 -14.35 -12.17
C ILE A 111 3.26 -15.26 -13.25
N HIS A 112 4.56 -15.59 -13.17
CA HIS A 112 5.13 -16.68 -13.95
C HIS A 112 4.49 -17.97 -13.44
N HIS A 113 3.38 -18.37 -14.06
CA HIS A 113 3.02 -19.78 -14.11
C HIS A 113 4.05 -20.47 -15.01
N CYS A 114 4.98 -21.17 -14.39
CA CYS A 114 5.68 -22.28 -15.02
C CYS A 114 5.19 -23.57 -14.35
#